data_AF-A0AA51R2H2-F1
#
_entry.id   AF-A0AA51R2H2-F1
#
_cell.length_a   1.000
_cell.length_b   1.000
_cell.length_c   1.000
_cell.angle_alpha   90.00
_cell.angle_beta   90.00
_cell.angle_gamma   90.00
#
_symmetry.space_group_name_H-M   'P 1'
#
loop_
_entity.id
_entity.type
_entity.pdbx_description
1 polymer ?
#
loop_
_entity_poly.entity_id
_entity_poly.type
_entity_poly.pdbx_seq_one_letter_code
_entity_poly.pdbx_strand_id
1 'polypeptide(L)'
;MAEHRFRSNNRENLYSASKTFVSIGVGIAESEGRFQLSDYVLDFFPEYKDIAYSGSEKITIQYLLQMSSGHMSEDVTQYNSKDRAGLFFILEMKEEAGSNFYVE
;
A
#
# COMPACT_ATOMS: atom_id res chain seq x y z
N MET A 1 -20.29 35.21 7.34
CA MET A 1 -20.09 34.27 6.21
C MET A 1 -18.59 34.09 6.04
N ALA A 2 -18.08 32.87 5.95
CA ALA A 2 -16.65 32.64 5.71
C ALA A 2 -16.36 32.79 4.21
N GLU A 3 -15.43 33.69 3.85
CA GLU A 3 -14.97 33.89 2.47
C GLU A 3 -13.79 32.94 2.22
N HIS A 4 -13.94 31.97 1.30
CA HIS A 4 -12.84 31.07 0.93
C HIS A 4 -12.15 31.61 -0.33
N ARG A 5 -10.87 31.99 -0.22
CA ARG A 5 -10.07 32.53 -1.32
C ARG A 5 -9.13 31.46 -1.87
N PHE A 6 -9.64 30.60 -2.75
CA PHE A 6 -8.80 29.65 -3.48
C PHE A 6 -7.78 30.41 -4.35
N ARG A 7 -6.51 30.01 -4.26
CA ARG A 7 -5.42 30.53 -5.11
C ARG A 7 -4.77 29.36 -5.82
N SER A 8 -4.48 29.53 -7.11
CA SER A 8 -3.92 28.47 -7.96
C SER A 8 -2.54 27.99 -7.55
N ASN A 9 -1.84 28.73 -6.68
CA ASN A 9 -0.46 28.45 -6.27
C ASN A 9 -0.31 28.11 -4.78
N ASN A 10 -1.41 27.88 -4.07
CA ASN A 10 -1.33 27.38 -2.71
C ASN A 10 -0.84 25.92 -2.73
N ARG A 11 0.01 25.57 -1.76
CA ARG A 11 0.36 24.17 -1.52
C ARG A 11 -0.82 23.51 -0.83
N GLU A 12 -1.28 22.40 -1.40
CA GLU A 12 -2.39 21.62 -0.87
C GLU A 12 -1.94 20.19 -0.56
N ASN A 13 -2.51 19.60 0.48
CA ASN A 13 -2.31 18.19 0.78
C ASN A 13 -3.21 17.37 -0.14
N LEU A 14 -2.62 16.49 -0.95
CA LEU A 14 -3.36 15.68 -1.92
C LEU A 14 -4.00 14.42 -1.31
N TYR A 15 -3.60 14.05 -0.08
CA TYR A 15 -4.10 12.86 0.62
C TYR A 15 -4.11 11.63 -0.30
N SER A 16 -5.20 10.88 -0.37
CA SER A 16 -5.32 9.69 -1.21
C SER A 16 -5.20 9.97 -2.72
N ALA A 17 -5.36 11.20 -3.20
CA ALA A 17 -5.05 11.51 -4.60
C ALA A 17 -3.56 11.33 -4.93
N SER A 18 -2.69 11.31 -3.90
CA SER A 18 -1.27 10.95 -4.06
C SER A 18 -1.09 9.51 -4.54
N LYS A 19 -2.02 8.60 -4.21
CA LYS A 19 -1.98 7.18 -4.63
C LYS A 19 -2.00 7.06 -6.17
N THR A 20 -2.65 7.99 -6.89
CA THR A 20 -2.59 8.04 -8.37
C THR A 20 -1.16 8.18 -8.90
N PHE A 21 -0.34 9.03 -8.28
CA PHE A 21 1.05 9.21 -8.70
C PHE A 21 1.90 7.99 -8.38
N VAL A 22 1.62 7.32 -7.24
CA VAL A 22 2.26 6.03 -6.90
C VAL A 22 1.91 4.97 -7.94
N SER A 23 0.64 4.82 -8.33
CA SER A 23 0.22 3.86 -9.36
C SER A 23 0.90 4.13 -10.71
N ILE A 24 1.06 5.40 -11.10
CA ILE A 24 1.82 5.77 -12.30
C ILE A 24 3.28 5.33 -12.18
N GLY A 25 3.93 5.62 -11.05
CA GLY A 25 5.33 5.22 -10.81
C GLY A 25 5.52 3.71 -10.86
N VAL A 26 4.58 2.94 -10.30
CA VAL A 26 4.59 1.47 -10.35
C VAL A 26 4.44 0.97 -11.79
N GLY A 27 3.53 1.53 -12.59
CA GLY A 27 3.38 1.16 -14.00
C GLY A 27 4.62 1.48 -14.86
N ILE A 28 5.28 2.60 -14.59
CA ILE A 28 6.56 2.92 -15.25
C ILE A 28 7.63 1.88 -14.87
N ALA A 29 7.78 1.57 -13.59
CA ALA A 29 8.78 0.61 -13.11
C ALA A 29 8.54 -0.82 -13.65
N GLU A 30 7.28 -1.25 -13.74
CA GLU A 30 6.90 -2.50 -14.41
C GLU A 30 7.30 -2.47 -15.89
N SER A 31 6.99 -1.39 -16.62
CA SER A 31 7.34 -1.25 -18.04
C SER A 31 8.85 -1.25 -18.32
N GLU A 32 9.65 -0.84 -17.33
CA GLU A 32 11.12 -0.92 -17.36
C GLU A 32 11.67 -2.31 -16.97
N GLY A 33 10.80 -3.26 -16.62
CA GLY A 33 11.19 -4.62 -16.22
C GLY A 33 11.82 -4.68 -14.84
N ARG A 34 11.51 -3.74 -13.93
CA ARG A 34 12.04 -3.76 -12.54
C ARG A 34 11.41 -4.87 -11.70
N PHE A 35 10.15 -5.18 -11.97
CA PHE A 35 9.33 -6.23 -11.37
C PHE A 35 8.11 -6.48 -12.25
N GLN A 36 7.35 -7.53 -11.97
CA GLN A 36 6.02 -7.79 -12.54
C GLN A 36 4.94 -7.55 -11.47
N LEU A 37 3.73 -7.17 -11.88
CA LEU A 37 2.63 -6.98 -10.92
C LEU A 37 2.24 -8.26 -10.17
N SER A 38 2.55 -9.43 -10.74
CA SER A 38 2.37 -10.75 -10.11
C SER A 38 3.43 -11.11 -9.09
N ASP A 39 4.51 -10.32 -8.95
CA ASP A 39 5.57 -10.60 -7.99
C ASP A 39 5.05 -10.47 -6.56
N TYR A 40 5.50 -11.37 -5.68
CA TYR A 40 5.13 -11.35 -4.27
C TYR A 40 5.85 -10.21 -3.55
N VAL A 41 5.10 -9.42 -2.78
CA VAL A 41 5.64 -8.24 -2.08
C VAL A 41 6.69 -8.66 -1.05
N LEU A 42 6.49 -9.80 -0.37
CA LEU A 42 7.42 -10.30 0.64
C LEU A 42 8.81 -10.68 0.07
N ASP A 43 8.91 -10.95 -1.23
CA ASP A 43 10.21 -11.24 -1.87
C ASP A 43 11.11 -10.00 -1.95
N PHE A 44 10.54 -8.79 -1.89
CA PHE A 44 11.28 -7.53 -1.82
C PHE A 44 11.75 -7.18 -0.40
N PHE A 45 11.25 -7.88 0.62
CA PHE A 45 11.58 -7.67 2.03
C PHE A 45 11.96 -8.99 2.72
N PRO A 46 13.06 -9.65 2.29
CA PRO A 46 13.47 -10.94 2.81
C PRO A 46 13.68 -10.95 4.33
N GLU A 47 14.03 -9.81 4.94
CA GLU A 47 14.20 -9.64 6.38
C GLU A 47 12.93 -9.87 7.20
N TYR A 48 11.75 -9.82 6.59
CA TYR A 48 10.47 -10.04 7.29
C TYR A 48 9.88 -11.44 7.10
N LYS A 49 10.52 -12.30 6.30
CA LYS A 49 9.97 -13.64 5.97
C LYS A 49 9.66 -14.49 7.21
N ASP A 50 10.51 -14.41 8.23
CA ASP A 50 10.36 -15.21 9.45
C ASP A 50 9.30 -14.66 10.43
N ILE A 51 8.91 -13.39 10.27
CA ILE A 51 7.94 -12.73 11.15
C ILE A 51 6.60 -12.47 10.46
N ALA A 52 6.52 -12.67 9.14
CA ALA A 52 5.33 -12.42 8.37
C ALA A 52 4.18 -13.30 8.84
N TYR A 53 3.00 -12.70 8.97
CA TYR A 53 1.77 -13.41 9.27
C TYR A 53 1.46 -14.39 8.14
N SER A 54 0.95 -15.57 8.49
CA SER A 54 0.60 -16.61 7.52
C SER A 54 -0.43 -16.09 6.51
N GLY A 55 -0.13 -16.24 5.22
CA GLY A 55 -0.94 -15.73 4.11
C GLY A 55 -0.38 -14.44 3.50
N SER A 56 0.43 -13.67 4.24
CA SER A 56 1.05 -12.44 3.73
C SER A 56 2.04 -12.72 2.60
N GLU A 57 2.60 -13.93 2.53
CA GLU A 57 3.48 -14.37 1.43
C GLU A 57 2.78 -14.45 0.08
N LYS A 58 1.43 -14.47 0.06
CA LYS A 58 0.64 -14.49 -1.18
C LYS A 58 0.32 -13.11 -1.73
N ILE A 59 0.62 -12.05 -0.99
CA ILE A 59 0.30 -10.68 -1.42
C ILE A 59 1.20 -10.32 -2.60
N THR A 60 0.59 -9.96 -3.72
CA THR A 60 1.28 -9.47 -4.92
C THR A 60 1.23 -7.95 -5.00
N ILE A 61 2.11 -7.36 -5.82
CA ILE A 61 2.07 -5.92 -6.12
C ILE A 61 0.70 -5.52 -6.68
N GLN A 62 0.10 -6.35 -7.54
CA GLN A 62 -1.24 -6.13 -8.08
C GLN A 62 -2.28 -5.98 -6.97
N TYR A 63 -2.24 -6.84 -5.95
CA TYR A 63 -3.21 -6.80 -4.86
C TYR A 63 -3.08 -5.55 -3.99
N LEU A 64 -1.87 -4.99 -3.83
CA LEU A 64 -1.72 -3.69 -3.18
C LEU A 64 -2.35 -2.55 -4.02
N LEU A 65 -2.13 -2.54 -5.33
CA LEU A 65 -2.71 -1.53 -6.23
C LEU A 65 -4.25 -1.62 -6.30
N GLN A 66 -4.80 -2.81 -6.08
CA GLN A 66 -6.23 -3.09 -6.14
C GLN A 66 -6.92 -3.04 -4.78
N MET A 67 -6.20 -2.64 -3.72
CA MET A 67 -6.76 -2.57 -2.36
C MET A 67 -7.36 -3.93 -1.92
N SER A 68 -6.65 -5.01 -2.23
CA SER A 68 -7.09 -6.38 -1.98
C SER A 68 -5.99 -7.19 -1.30
N SER A 69 -5.25 -6.59 -0.38
CA SER A 69 -4.14 -7.24 0.32
C SER A 69 -4.59 -8.39 1.23
N GLY A 70 -5.82 -8.33 1.75
CA GLY A 70 -6.31 -9.24 2.79
C GLY A 70 -6.30 -8.63 4.19
N HIS A 71 -5.70 -7.45 4.34
CA HIS A 71 -5.98 -6.58 5.49
C HIS A 71 -7.34 -5.88 5.27
N MET A 72 -8.10 -5.71 6.35
CA MET A 72 -9.47 -5.18 6.30
C MET A 72 -9.62 -3.77 6.88
N SER A 73 -8.58 -3.26 7.54
CA SER A 73 -8.62 -1.96 8.20
C SER A 73 -7.21 -1.49 8.52
N GLU A 74 -6.96 -0.21 8.35
CA GLU A 74 -5.76 0.44 8.85
C GLU A 74 -5.92 0.84 10.31
N ASP A 75 -4.91 0.55 11.14
CA ASP A 75 -4.78 1.17 12.45
C ASP A 75 -3.90 2.42 12.34
N VAL A 76 -4.58 3.56 12.16
CA VAL A 76 -3.92 4.87 12.00
C VAL A 76 -3.03 5.26 13.18
N THR A 77 -3.20 4.65 14.36
CA THR A 77 -2.35 4.91 15.53
C THR A 77 -0.92 4.41 15.31
N GLN A 78 -0.75 3.46 14.40
CA GLN A 78 0.52 2.81 14.10
C GLN A 78 1.31 3.54 12.99
N TYR A 79 0.76 4.60 12.38
CA TYR A 79 1.44 5.36 11.32
C TYR A 79 2.74 6.05 11.75
N ASN A 80 2.96 6.23 13.06
CA ASN A 80 4.20 6.75 13.61
C ASN A 80 5.31 5.68 13.74
N SER A 81 5.05 4.43 13.37
CA SER A 81 6.09 3.40 13.30
C SER A 81 7.19 3.82 12.33
N LYS A 82 8.45 3.65 12.75
CA LYS A 82 9.63 3.84 11.90
C LYS A 82 9.77 2.75 10.85
N ASP A 83 9.22 1.57 11.13
CA ASP A 83 9.21 0.43 10.21
C ASP A 83 7.77 0.07 9.87
N ARG A 84 7.31 0.58 8.72
CA ARG A 84 5.96 0.33 8.22
C ARG A 84 5.86 -0.98 7.44
N ALA A 85 6.95 -1.41 6.80
CA ALA A 85 6.97 -2.67 6.06
C ALA A 85 6.93 -3.85 7.03
N GLY A 86 7.77 -3.82 8.08
CA GLY A 86 7.72 -4.83 9.14
C GLY A 86 6.36 -4.86 9.82
N LEU A 87 5.77 -3.68 10.11
CA LEU A 87 4.42 -3.60 10.66
C LEU A 87 3.38 -4.24 9.74
N PHE A 88 3.40 -3.91 8.44
CA PHE A 88 2.50 -4.48 7.45
C PHE A 88 2.54 -6.02 7.46
N PHE A 89 3.74 -6.61 7.48
CA PHE A 89 3.87 -8.07 7.41
C PHE A 89 3.49 -8.80 8.70
N ILE A 90 3.61 -8.20 9.88
CA ILE A 90 3.21 -8.85 11.14
C ILE A 90 1.70 -8.72 11.43
N LEU A 91 1.01 -7.81 10.74
CA LEU A 91 -0.43 -7.62 10.92
C LEU A 91 -1.18 -8.88 10.48
N GLU A 92 -2.22 -9.19 11.24
CA GLU A 92 -3.08 -10.35 10.97
C GLU A 92 -3.73 -10.24 9.58
N MET A 93 -3.65 -11.33 8.83
CA MET A 93 -4.40 -11.52 7.59
C MET A 93 -5.85 -11.87 7.93
N LYS A 94 -6.76 -10.93 7.68
CA LYS A 94 -8.19 -11.11 7.97
C LYS A 94 -8.91 -11.89 6.86
N GLU A 95 -8.39 -11.79 5.64
CA GLU A 95 -8.87 -12.51 4.46
C GLU A 95 -7.69 -13.00 3.63
N GLU A 96 -7.99 -13.88 2.67
CA GLU A 96 -7.00 -14.26 1.66
C GLU A 96 -6.70 -13.07 0.72
N ALA A 97 -5.42 -12.88 0.39
CA ALA A 97 -4.99 -11.87 -0.56
C ALA A 97 -5.69 -12.04 -1.92
N GLY A 98 -6.23 -10.95 -2.46
CA GLY A 98 -6.98 -10.92 -3.73
C GLY A 98 -8.46 -11.28 -3.62
N SER A 99 -8.96 -11.66 -2.44
CA SER A 99 -10.36 -12.12 -2.28
C SER A 99 -11.38 -10.99 -2.27
N ASN A 100 -11.05 -9.85 -1.65
CA ASN A 100 -11.99 -8.77 -1.37
C ASN A 100 -11.31 -7.40 -1.48
N PHE A 101 -12.10 -6.35 -1.72
CA PHE A 101 -11.64 -4.98 -1.81
C PHE A 101 -11.86 -4.23 -0.48
N TYR A 102 -10.79 -3.71 0.12
CA TYR A 102 -10.80 -2.93 1.34
C TYR A 102 -9.87 -1.72 1.20
N VAL A 103 -10.42 -0.52 1.39
CA VAL A 103 -9.61 0.71 1.28
C VAL A 103 -8.71 0.87 2.48
N GLU A 104 -7.43 0.99 2.18
CA GLU A 104 -6.29 1.23 3.07
C GLU A 104 -5.33 2.24 2.39
#